data_AF-A0A9Q8HTK3-F1
#
_entry.id   AF-A0A9Q8HTK3-F1
#
_cell.length_a   1.000
_cell.length_b   1.000
_cell.length_c   1.000
_cell.angle_alpha   90.00
_cell.angle_beta   90.00
_cell.angle_gamma   90.00
#
_symmetry.space_group_name_H-M   'P 1'
#
loop_
_entity.id
_entity.type
_entity.pdbx_description
1 polymer ?
#
loop_
_entity_poly.entity_id
_entity_poly.type
_entity_poly.pdbx_seq_one_letter_code
_entity_poly.pdbx_strand_id
1 'polypeptide(L)'
;MSVKDFFIFDKLITPKIITIIYWILMIVSIISGLETLVVMSYYSMLTGIIYGGLIIILGILFARMFCELILVIFKINTNLEKLSDSDLRSQSVKH
;
A
#
# COMPACT_ATOMS: atom_id res chain seq x y z
N MET A 1 14.92 -7.64 -24.45
CA MET A 1 14.95 -6.47 -23.54
C MET A 1 14.82 -7.00 -22.12
N SER A 2 15.83 -6.75 -21.30
CA SER A 2 16.08 -7.50 -20.07
C SER A 2 15.17 -7.03 -18.93
N VAL A 3 14.49 -7.97 -18.27
CA VAL A 3 13.74 -7.76 -17.02
C VAL A 3 14.59 -7.18 -15.88
N LYS A 4 15.92 -7.17 -16.03
CA LYS A 4 16.86 -6.62 -15.05
C LYS A 4 16.73 -5.09 -14.89
N ASP A 5 16.33 -4.37 -15.93
CA ASP A 5 16.10 -2.92 -15.83
C ASP A 5 14.75 -2.58 -15.20
N PHE A 6 13.78 -3.51 -15.22
CA PHE A 6 12.58 -3.36 -14.38
C PHE A 6 12.98 -3.40 -12.91
N PHE A 7 13.87 -4.30 -12.47
CA PHE A 7 14.30 -4.35 -11.08
C PHE A 7 15.11 -3.12 -10.60
N ILE A 8 15.46 -2.17 -11.47
CA ILE A 8 16.00 -0.83 -11.12
C ILE A 8 14.85 0.12 -10.72
N PHE A 9 13.78 -0.43 -10.10
CA PHE A 9 12.69 0.31 -9.42
C PHE A 9 13.18 1.10 -8.18
N ASP A 10 14.49 1.13 -7.92
CA ASP A 10 15.10 1.42 -6.62
C ASP A 10 14.96 2.88 -6.13
N LYS A 11 14.71 3.86 -7.00
CA LYS A 11 14.85 5.27 -6.60
C LYS A 11 13.56 6.10 -6.59
N LEU A 12 12.59 5.83 -7.48
CA LEU A 12 11.47 6.77 -7.68
C LEU A 12 10.11 6.16 -8.04
N ILE A 13 10.05 4.86 -8.36
CA ILE A 13 8.84 4.30 -8.96
C ILE A 13 7.98 3.53 -7.94
N THR A 14 8.58 3.00 -6.88
CA THR A 14 7.84 2.31 -5.83
C THR A 14 6.67 3.10 -5.22
N PRO A 15 6.73 4.42 -4.99
CA PRO A 15 5.54 5.14 -4.51
C PRO A 15 4.37 5.06 -5.51
N LYS A 16 4.62 5.14 -6.83
CA LYS A 16 3.57 4.98 -7.85
C LYS A 16 3.05 3.54 -7.95
N ILE A 17 3.95 2.55 -7.89
CA ILE A 17 3.58 1.12 -7.94
C ILE A 17 2.69 0.75 -6.75
N ILE A 18 3.01 1.24 -5.54
CA ILE A 18 2.21 1.02 -4.33
C ILE A 18 0.84 1.67 -4.47
N THR A 19 0.74 2.83 -5.10
CA THR A 19 -0.55 3.52 -5.28
C THR A 19 -1.49 2.73 -6.19
N ILE A 20 -0.96 2.10 -7.24
CA ILE A 20 -1.72 1.20 -8.13
C ILE A 20 -2.17 -0.05 -7.38
N ILE A 21 -1.26 -0.67 -6.62
CA ILE A 21 -1.54 -1.84 -5.79
C ILE A 21 -2.63 -1.52 -4.75
N TYR A 22 -2.55 -0.37 -4.09
CA TYR A 22 -3.57 0.11 -3.15
C TYR A 22 -4.97 0.17 -3.78
N TRP A 23 -5.07 0.75 -4.98
CA TRP A 23 -6.35 0.84 -5.69
C TRP A 23 -6.92 -0.55 -6.00
N ILE A 24 -6.07 -1.50 -6.42
CA ILE A 24 -6.48 -2.89 -6.65
C ILE A 24 -6.92 -3.57 -5.36
N LEU A 25 -6.15 -3.45 -4.28
CA LEU A 25 -6.52 -4.00 -2.96
C LEU A 25 -7.83 -3.40 -2.44
N MET A 26 -8.06 -2.11 -2.65
CA MET A 26 -9.32 -1.46 -2.27
C MET A 26 -10.51 -2.05 -3.03
N ILE A 27 -10.37 -2.23 -4.36
CA ILE A 27 -11.42 -2.85 -5.19
C ILE A 27 -11.67 -4.30 -4.75
N VAL A 28 -10.61 -5.08 -4.53
CA VAL A 28 -10.71 -6.45 -4.03
C VAL A 28 -11.39 -6.51 -2.67
N SER A 29 -11.07 -5.58 -1.76
CA SER A 29 -11.68 -5.54 -0.42
C SER A 29 -13.17 -5.18 -0.44
N ILE A 30 -13.61 -4.37 -1.42
CA ILE A 30 -15.03 -4.08 -1.65
C ILE A 30 -15.74 -5.32 -2.19
N ILE A 31 -15.12 -6.01 -3.17
CA ILE A 31 -15.67 -7.23 -3.78
C ILE A 31 -15.77 -8.34 -2.73
N SER A 32 -14.74 -8.57 -1.92
CA SER A 32 -14.74 -9.60 -0.88
C SER A 32 -15.76 -9.29 0.23
N GLY A 33 -15.97 -8.02 0.55
CA GLY A 33 -17.07 -7.59 1.42
C GLY A 33 -18.45 -7.93 0.85
N LEU A 34 -18.67 -7.68 -0.44
CA LEU A 34 -19.91 -8.06 -1.14
C LEU A 34 -20.11 -9.58 -1.16
N GLU A 35 -19.08 -10.36 -1.49
CA GLU A 35 -19.16 -11.82 -1.51
C GLU A 35 -19.47 -12.39 -0.13
N THR A 36 -18.86 -11.84 0.92
CA THR A 36 -19.11 -12.25 2.30
C THR A 36 -20.56 -12.00 2.69
N LEU A 37 -21.14 -10.86 2.30
CA LEU A 37 -22.56 -10.57 2.55
C LEU A 37 -23.49 -11.56 1.85
N VAL A 38 -23.19 -11.91 0.59
CA VAL A 38 -24.00 -12.87 -0.18
C VAL A 38 -23.89 -14.27 0.43
N VAL A 39 -22.69 -14.74 0.75
CA VAL A 39 -22.44 -16.10 1.26
C VAL A 39 -23.01 -16.29 2.66
N MET A 40 -22.80 -15.35 3.58
CA MET A 40 -23.27 -15.50 4.96
C MET A 40 -24.79 -15.31 5.10
N SER A 41 -25.43 -14.58 4.16
CA SER A 41 -26.89 -14.42 4.13
C SER A 41 -27.63 -15.76 3.99
N TYR A 42 -27.03 -16.76 3.33
CA TYR A 42 -27.60 -18.11 3.19
C TYR A 42 -27.63 -18.92 4.50
N TYR A 43 -26.72 -18.65 5.44
CA TYR A 43 -26.59 -19.45 6.67
C TYR A 43 -27.39 -18.90 7.83
N SER A 44 -27.28 -17.59 8.09
CA SER A 44 -28.09 -16.89 9.10
C SER A 44 -27.86 -15.39 8.98
N MET A 45 -28.94 -14.65 8.73
CA MET A 45 -28.90 -13.21 8.51
C MET A 45 -28.31 -12.45 9.71
N LEU A 46 -28.59 -12.89 10.93
CA LEU A 46 -28.13 -12.20 12.14
C LEU A 46 -26.61 -12.34 12.32
N THR A 47 -26.09 -13.58 12.27
CA THR A 47 -24.65 -13.86 12.41
C THR A 47 -23.84 -13.33 11.23
N GLY A 48 -24.41 -13.34 10.03
CA GLY A 48 -23.79 -12.80 8.84
C GLY A 48 -23.51 -11.30 8.90
N ILE A 49 -24.42 -10.53 9.49
CA ILE A 49 -24.25 -9.07 9.61
C ILE A 49 -23.15 -8.73 10.62
N ILE A 50 -23.10 -9.41 11.78
CA ILE A 50 -22.10 -9.14 12.83
C ILE A 50 -20.71 -9.57 12.39
N TYR A 51 -20.55 -10.80 11.89
CA TYR A 51 -19.24 -11.30 11.47
C TYR A 51 -18.77 -10.66 10.16
N GLY A 52 -19.68 -10.49 9.18
CA GLY A 52 -19.37 -9.79 7.93
C GLY A 52 -18.99 -8.33 8.17
N GLY A 53 -19.70 -7.63 9.06
CA GLY A 53 -19.34 -6.28 9.47
C GLY A 53 -17.97 -6.21 10.14
N LEU A 54 -17.66 -7.13 11.06
CA LEU A 54 -16.35 -7.16 11.74
C LEU A 54 -15.20 -7.42 10.76
N ILE A 55 -15.38 -8.36 9.84
CA ILE A 55 -14.39 -8.72 8.81
C ILE A 55 -14.17 -7.57 7.83
N ILE A 56 -15.23 -6.89 7.38
CA ILE A 56 -15.12 -5.73 6.49
C ILE A 56 -14.36 -4.60 7.20
N ILE A 57 -14.73 -4.27 8.43
CA ILE A 57 -14.10 -3.18 9.19
C ILE A 57 -12.63 -3.48 9.45
N LEU A 58 -12.29 -4.68 9.94
CA LEU A 58 -10.91 -5.07 10.21
C LEU A 58 -10.09 -5.19 8.91
N GLY A 59 -10.67 -5.73 7.83
CA GLY A 59 -9.99 -5.85 6.54
C GLY A 59 -9.63 -4.50 5.94
N ILE A 60 -10.57 -3.54 5.96
CA ILE A 60 -10.33 -2.17 5.50
C ILE A 60 -9.33 -1.42 6.40
N LEU A 61 -9.45 -1.55 7.72
CA LEU A 61 -8.52 -0.91 8.66
C LEU A 61 -7.10 -1.43 8.48
N PHE A 62 -6.94 -2.75 8.39
CA PHE A 62 -5.63 -3.38 8.25
C PHE A 62 -5.01 -3.04 6.90
N ALA A 63 -5.78 -3.07 5.81
CA ALA A 63 -5.32 -2.67 4.48
C ALA A 63 -4.87 -1.20 4.43
N ARG A 64 -5.61 -0.29 5.09
CA ARG A 64 -5.24 1.13 5.22
C ARG A 64 -3.93 1.30 6.00
N MET A 65 -3.83 0.64 7.14
CA MET A 65 -2.67 0.74 8.04
C MET A 65 -1.39 0.19 7.39
N PHE A 66 -1.48 -0.97 6.73
CA PHE A 66 -0.34 -1.55 6.00
C PHE A 66 0.08 -0.68 4.81
N CYS A 67 -0.88 -0.16 4.04
CA CYS A 67 -0.56 0.66 2.87
C CYS A 67 0.10 1.99 3.26
N GLU A 68 -0.41 2.67 4.29
CA GLU A 68 0.19 3.92 4.80
C GLU A 68 1.61 3.68 5.33
N LEU A 69 1.83 2.57 6.06
CA LEU A 69 3.14 2.24 6.60
C LEU A 69 4.19 2.03 5.49
N ILE A 70 3.86 1.30 4.42
CA ILE A 70 4.78 1.09 3.30
C ILE A 70 5.08 2.42 2.57
N LEU A 71 4.06 3.25 2.33
CA LEU A 71 4.26 4.56 1.70
C LEU A 71 5.14 5.49 2.54
N VAL A 72 4.95 5.51 3.86
CA VAL A 72 5.73 6.32 4.80
C VAL A 72 7.20 5.91 4.75
N ILE A 73 7.50 4.60 4.81
CA ILE A 73 8.88 4.09 4.72
C ILE A 73 9.52 4.50 3.39
N PHE A 74 8.79 4.39 2.28
CA PHE A 74 9.31 4.80 0.98
C PHE A 74 9.61 6.29 0.91
N LYS A 75 8.74 7.12 1.49
CA LYS A 75 8.95 8.56 1.59
C LYS A 75 10.21 8.90 2.38
N ILE A 76 10.49 8.17 3.45
CA ILE A 76 11.71 8.33 4.25
C ILE A 76 12.94 7.99 3.41
N ASN A 77 12.91 6.87 2.68
CA ASN A 77 14.03 6.46 1.82
C ASN A 77 14.37 7.52 0.76
N THR A 78 13.35 8.06 0.05
CA THR A 78 13.56 9.15 -0.92
C THR A 78 14.09 10.43 -0.26
N ASN A 79 13.68 10.73 0.97
CA ASN A 79 14.16 11.91 1.69
C ASN A 79 15.62 11.76 2.15
N LEU A 80 16.01 10.58 2.63
CA LEU A 80 17.39 10.28 3.02
C LEU A 80 18.35 10.42 1.84
N GLU A 81 17.94 9.96 0.67
CA GLU A 81 18.70 10.11 -0.57
C GLU A 81 18.91 11.59 -0.96
N LYS A 82 17.87 12.43 -0.82
CA LYS A 82 17.99 13.88 -1.08
C LYS A 82 18.95 14.56 -0.11
N LEU A 83 18.98 14.12 1.15
CA LEU A 83 19.91 14.66 2.15
C LEU A 83 21.36 14.31 1.80
N SER A 84 21.62 13.07 1.39
CA SER A 84 22.94 12.63 0.95
C SER A 84 23.46 13.44 -0.25
N ASP A 85 22.60 13.72 -1.23
CA ASP A 85 22.96 14.50 -2.41
C ASP A 85 23.24 15.98 -2.07
N SER A 86 22.48 16.54 -1.11
CA SER A 86 22.70 17.92 -0.63
C SER A 86 23.99 18.09 0.18
N ASP A 87 24.39 17.09 0.97
CA ASP A 87 25.64 17.12 1.73
C ASP A 87 26.87 17.08 0.80
N LEU A 88 26.82 16.24 -0.24
CA LEU A 88 27.87 16.16 -1.26
C LEU A 88 28.06 17.49 -2.00
N ARG A 89 26.97 18.20 -2.30
CA ARG A 89 27.03 19.52 -2.95
C ARG A 89 27.58 20.61 -2.01
N SER A 90 27.34 20.52 -0.71
CA SER A 90 27.88 21.49 0.26
C SER A 90 29.40 21.37 0.43
N GLN A 91 29.95 20.15 0.31
CA GLN A 91 31.40 19.92 0.31
C GLN A 91 32.07 20.36 -0.99
N SER A 92 31.42 20.15 -2.15
CA SER A 92 31.96 20.57 -3.45
C SER A 92 32.01 22.09 -3.67
N VAL A 93 31.23 22.88 -2.94
CA VAL A 93 31.26 24.37 -3.02
C VAL A 93 32.32 24.96 -2.10
N LYS A 94 32.84 24.16 -1.16
CA LYS A 94 33.86 24.58 -0.18
C LYS A 94 35.30 24.34 -0.64
N HIS A 95 35.48 23.71 -1.80
CA HIS A 95 36.77 23.46 -2.46
C HIS A 95 36.81 24.17 -3.80
#